data_AF-A0A381T988-F1
#
_entry.id   AF-A0A381T988-F1
#
_cell.length_a   1.000
_cell.length_b   1.000
_cell.length_c   1.000
_cell.angle_alpha   90.00
_cell.angle_beta   90.00
_cell.angle_gamma   90.00
#
_symmetry.space_group_name_H-M   'P 1'
#
loop_
_entity.id
_entity.type
_entity.pdbx_description
1 polymer ?
#
loop_
_entity_poly.entity_id
_entity_poly.type
_entity_poly.pdbx_seq_one_letter_code
_entity_poly.pdbx_strand_id
1 'polypeptide(L)' 'MITIKIGPKQDPKRAMQKLKNKLINEGLFVELKKRKYYAKPSLKKRLKREEAAKQRVKDKHKAIRNALKSEEGW' A
#
# COMPACT_ATOMS: atom_id res chain seq x y z
N MET A 1 -8.74 -14.85 6.15
CA MET A 1 -9.59 -13.93 6.94
C MET A 1 -8.68 -13.01 7.71
N ILE A 2 -8.73 -11.70 7.46
CA ILE A 2 -7.78 -10.73 8.04
C ILE A 2 -8.23 -10.42 9.45
N THR A 3 -7.43 -10.82 10.43
CA THR A 3 -7.72 -10.60 11.85
C THR A 3 -6.55 -9.91 12.55
N ILE A 4 -6.88 -9.20 13.63
CA ILE A 4 -5.93 -8.60 14.56
C ILE A 4 -6.36 -9.01 15.96
N LYS A 5 -5.39 -9.53 16.73
CA LYS A 5 -5.58 -9.81 18.16
C LYS A 5 -5.28 -8.54 18.94
N ILE A 6 -6.20 -8.16 19.83
CA ILE A 6 -6.09 -6.99 20.70
C ILE A 6 -5.90 -7.48 22.13
N GLY A 7 -4.88 -6.98 22.82
CA GLY A 7 -4.61 -7.32 24.23
C GLY A 7 -5.31 -6.36 25.22
N PRO A 8 -5.41 -6.73 26.51
CA PRO A 8 -6.26 -6.07 27.52
C PRO A 8 -5.86 -4.63 27.95
N LYS A 9 -4.98 -3.95 27.22
CA LYS A 9 -4.55 -2.56 27.49
C LYS A 9 -4.21 -1.77 26.22
N GLN A 10 -4.61 -2.27 25.05
CA GLN A 10 -4.36 -1.58 23.78
C GLN A 10 -5.47 -0.56 23.49
N ASP A 11 -5.08 0.63 23.05
CA ASP A 11 -6.01 1.63 22.54
C ASP A 11 -6.74 1.09 21.29
N PRO A 12 -8.09 1.04 21.28
CA PRO A 12 -8.89 0.60 20.14
C PRO A 12 -8.57 1.33 18.83
N LYS A 13 -8.24 2.63 18.87
CA LYS A 13 -7.88 3.44 17.70
C LYS A 13 -6.59 2.93 17.06
N ARG A 14 -5.58 2.58 17.88
CA ARG A 14 -4.32 1.99 17.39
C ARG A 14 -4.56 0.62 16.75
N ALA A 15 -5.45 -0.18 17.33
CA ALA A 15 -5.82 -1.47 16.74
C ALA A 15 -6.51 -1.29 15.38
N MET A 16 -7.41 -0.31 15.25
CA MET A 16 -8.07 0.01 13.99
C MET A 16 -7.08 0.48 12.91
N GLN A 17 -6.10 1.31 13.30
CA GLN A 17 -5.06 1.76 12.37
C GLN A 17 -4.19 0.58 11.89
N LYS A 18 -3.86 -0.36 12.78
CA LYS A 18 -3.15 -1.59 12.39
C LYS A 18 -3.98 -2.41 11.41
N LEU A 19 -5.29 -2.51 11.61
CA LEU A 19 -6.20 -3.23 10.69
C LEU A 19 -6.21 -2.59 9.31
N LYS A 20 -6.39 -1.27 9.28
CA LYS A 20 -6.32 -0.48 8.05
C LYS A 20 -5.00 -0.70 7.31
N ASN A 21 -3.87 -0.63 8.00
CA ASN A 21 -2.56 -0.83 7.39
C ASN A 21 -2.38 -2.25 6.85
N LYS A 22 -2.88 -3.27 7.57
CA LYS A 22 -2.85 -4.66 7.12
C LYS A 22 -3.70 -4.87 5.85
N LEU A 23 -4.89 -4.29 5.82
CA LEU A 23 -5.78 -4.30 4.64
C LEU A 23 -5.16 -3.58 3.42
N ILE A 24 -4.43 -2.49 3.66
CA ILE A 24 -3.73 -1.76 2.61
C ILE A 24 -2.56 -2.59 2.07
N ASN A 25 -1.76 -3.22 2.94
CA ASN A 25 -0.63 -4.05 2.54
C ASN A 25 -1.06 -5.27 1.72
N GLU A 26 -2.19 -5.89 2.07
CA GLU A 26 -2.77 -6.99 1.30
C GLU A 26 -3.43 -6.53 -0.02
N GLY A 27 -3.60 -5.22 -0.23
CA GLY A 27 -4.13 -4.68 -1.48
C GLY A 27 -5.63 -4.91 -1.70
N LEU A 28 -6.35 -5.36 -0.66
CA LEU A 28 -7.77 -5.76 -0.74
C LEU A 28 -8.65 -4.69 -1.40
N PHE A 29 -8.48 -3.43 -1.01
CA PHE A 29 -9.28 -2.32 -1.55
C PHE A 29 -9.01 -2.06 -3.05
N VAL A 30 -7.75 -2.23 -3.47
CA VAL A 30 -7.36 -2.07 -4.88
C VAL A 30 -7.95 -3.20 -5.71
N GLU A 31 -7.93 -4.41 -5.17
CA GLU A 31 -8.50 -5.59 -5.82
C GLU A 31 -10.02 -5.50 -5.95
N LEU A 32 -10.72 -5.11 -4.88
CA LEU A 32 -12.16 -4.86 -4.91
C LEU A 32 -12.52 -3.85 -6.02
N LYS A 33 -11.77 -2.74 -6.12
CA LYS A 33 -12.00 -1.73 -7.16
C LYS A 33 -11.73 -2.28 -8.57
N LYS A 34 -10.70 -3.12 -8.75
CA LYS A 34 -10.37 -3.76 -10.03
C LYS A 34 -11.42 -4.80 -10.45
N ARG A 35 -12.07 -5.46 -9.49
CA ARG A 35 -13.07 -6.52 -9.73
C ARG A 35 -14.51 -5.98 -9.82
N LYS A 36 -14.77 -4.72 -9.41
CA LYS A 36 -16.11 -4.12 -9.38
C LYS A 36 -16.83 -4.14 -10.74
N TYR A 37 -16.10 -3.94 -11.83
CA TYR A 37 -16.64 -3.94 -13.20
C TYR A 37 -15.73 -4.71 -14.15
N TYR A 38 -16.29 -5.24 -15.22
CA TYR A 38 -15.50 -5.85 -16.28
C TYR A 38 -14.63 -4.79 -16.98
N ALA A 39 -13.32 -5.04 -17.01
CA ALA A 39 -12.38 -4.26 -17.80
C ALA A 39 -11.81 -5.15 -18.93
N LYS A 40 -11.82 -4.63 -20.16
CA LYS A 40 -11.20 -5.30 -21.31
C LYS A 40 -9.73 -5.65 -21.03
N PRO A 41 -9.19 -6.75 -21.59
CA PRO A 41 -7.80 -7.16 -21.37
C PRO A 41 -6.77 -6.07 -21.74
N SER A 42 -7.02 -5.30 -22.79
CA SER A 42 -6.17 -4.17 -23.20
C SER A 42 -6.08 -3.09 -22.13
N LEU A 43 -7.21 -2.73 -21.52
CA LEU A 43 -7.27 -1.75 -20.44
C LEU A 43 -6.54 -2.26 -19.19
N LYS A 44 -6.70 -3.54 -18.84
CA LYS A 44 -5.96 -4.17 -17.73
C LYS A 44 -4.44 -4.11 -17.97
N LYS A 45 -3.97 -4.40 -19.18
CA LYS A 45 -2.55 -4.29 -19.57
C LYS A 45 -2.03 -2.85 -19.46
N ARG A 46 -2.81 -1.85 -19.90
CA ARG A 46 -2.45 -0.43 -19.79
C ARG A 46 -2.33 0.01 -18.33
N LEU A 47 -3.33 -0.28 -17.51
CA LEU A 47 -3.35 0.08 -16.08
C LEU A 47 -2.18 -0.56 -15.32
N LYS A 48 -1.82 -1.82 -15.62
CA LYS A 48 -0.66 -2.48 -15.01
C LYS A 48 0.66 -1.75 -15.32
N ARG A 49 0.85 -1.27 -16.55
CA ARG A 49 2.06 -0.52 -16.94
C ARG A 49 2.13 0.83 -16.24
N GLU A 50 1.01 1.53 -16.18
CA GLU A 50 0.92 2.84 -15.52
C GLU A 50 1.16 2.73 -14.01
N GLU A 51 0.55 1.74 -13.35
CA GLU A 51 0.75 1.46 -11.92
C GLU A 51 2.20 1.13 -11.61
N ALA A 52 2.86 0.31 -12.46
CA ALA A 52 4.29 0.02 -12.32
C ALA A 52 5.17 1.25 -12.54
N ALA A 53 4.85 2.13 -13.50
CA ALA A 53 5.59 3.37 -13.71
C ALA A 53 5.48 4.30 -12.48
N LYS A 54 4.27 4.46 -11.93
CA LYS A 54 4.04 5.23 -10.70
C LYS A 54 4.81 4.66 -9.52
N GLN A 55 4.86 3.34 -9.39
CA GLN A 55 5.60 2.68 -8.31
C GLN A 55 7.11 2.94 -8.42
N ARG A 56 7.69 2.80 -9.62
CA ARG A 56 9.11 3.10 -9.85
C ARG A 56 9.48 4.54 -9.47
N VAL A 57 8.64 5.52 -9.80
CA VAL A 57 8.88 6.92 -9.42
C VAL A 57 8.86 7.09 -7.91
N LYS A 58 7.90 6.46 -7.22
CA LYS A 58 7.84 6.47 -5.74
C LYS A 58 9.08 5.85 -5.11
N ASP A 59 9.54 4.71 -5.65
CA ASP A 59 10.70 4.00 -5.13
C ASP A 59 11.98 4.83 -5.30
N LYS A 60 12.14 5.52 -6.44
CA LYS A 60 13.23 6.48 -6.67
C LYS A 60 13.21 7.61 -5.64
N HIS A 61 12.08 8.28 -5.45
CA HIS A 61 11.96 9.36 -4.46
C HIS A 61 12.23 8.86 -3.04
N LYS A 62 11.81 7.64 -2.70
CA LYS A 62 12.08 7.02 -1.41
C LYS A 62 13.57 6.74 -1.22
N ALA A 63 14.25 6.25 -2.25
CA ALA A 63 15.69 6.00 -2.22
C ALA A 63 16.48 7.30 -2.01
N ILE A 64 16.15 8.36 -2.76
CA ILE A 64 16.78 9.68 -2.62
C ILE A 64 16.58 10.22 -1.20
N ARG A 65 15.35 10.19 -0.67
CA ARG A 65 15.07 10.63 0.70
C ARG A 65 15.87 9.84 1.73
N ASN A 66 15.99 8.52 1.55
CA ASN A 66 16.75 7.67 2.46
C ASN A 66 18.25 7.99 2.40
N ALA A 67 18.80 8.24 1.21
CA ALA A 67 20.21 8.62 1.02
C ALA A 67 20.51 9.98 1.68
N LEU A 68 19.66 10.98 1.47
CA LEU A 68 19.78 12.28 2.15
C LEU A 68 19.73 12.13 3.68
N LYS A 69 18.80 11.34 4.19
CA LYS A 69 18.70 11.07 5.64
C LYS A 69 19.93 10.34 6.19
N SER A 70 20.57 9.46 5.40
CA SER A 70 21.79 8.78 5.83
C SER A 70 23.02 9.67 5.78
N GLU A 71 23.08 10.60 4.82
CA GLU A 71 24.12 11.64 4.76
C GLU A 71 23.96 12.68 5.88
N GLU A 72 22.72 12.94 6.32
CA GLU A 72 22.39 13.84 7.43
C GLU A 72 22.63 13.25 8.83
N GLY A 73 23.06 12.00 9.02
CA GLY A 73 23.28 11.48 10.38
C GLY A 73 24.52 12.14 11.03
N TRP A 74 24.43 13.05 12.00
CA TRP A 74 23.58 13.13 13.22
C TRP A 74 22.66 14.36 13.26
#